data_AF-A0A919QK64-F1
#
_entry.id   AF-A0A919QK64-F1
#
_cell.length_a   1.000
_cell.length_b   1.000
_cell.length_c   1.000
_cell.angle_alpha   90.00
_cell.angle_beta   90.00
_cell.angle_gamma   90.00
#
_symmetry.space_group_name_H-M   'P 1'
#
loop_
_entity.id
_entity.type
_entity.pdbx_description
1 polymer ?
#
loop_
_entity_poly.entity_id
_entity_poly.type
_entity_poly.pdbx_seq_one_letter_code
_entity_poly.pdbx_strand_id
1 'polypeptide(L)'
;MSEWRVLVEENVGRFDRKEWRVSDVYEVKGGREEARSIAYELAMRHKPKHPVAEQDRAVYRINEDMWLTMVMGATARFHYRVTVAELFARASRDGAL
;
A
#
# COMPACT_ATOMS: atom_id res chain seq x y z
N MET A 1 4.50 -10.10 20.94
CA MET A 1 4.50 -8.69 20.49
C MET A 1 3.64 -8.61 19.24
N SER A 2 2.84 -7.55 19.07
CA SER A 2 2.07 -7.36 17.83
C SER A 2 3.03 -7.24 16.65
N GLU A 3 2.77 -8.02 15.59
CA GLU A 3 3.53 -7.95 14.34
C GLU A 3 2.93 -6.87 13.45
N TRP A 4 3.59 -5.72 13.34
CA TRP A 4 3.11 -4.64 12.47
C TRP A 4 3.62 -4.80 11.04
N ARG A 5 2.76 -4.39 10.10
CA ARG A 5 3.01 -4.42 8.66
C ARG A 5 2.57 -3.10 8.03
N VAL A 6 3.19 -2.77 6.90
CA VAL A 6 2.65 -1.77 5.97
C VAL A 6 2.30 -2.45 4.66
N LEU A 7 1.04 -2.36 4.27
CA LEU A 7 0.52 -2.93 3.04
C LEU A 7 0.47 -1.84 1.98
N VAL A 8 0.99 -2.13 0.80
CA VAL A 8 0.76 -1.31 -0.40
C VAL A 8 -0.19 -2.06 -1.29
N GLU A 9 -1.29 -1.40 -1.63
CA GLU A 9 -2.25 -1.91 -2.59
C GLU A 9 -2.22 -1.02 -3.83
N GLU A 10 -2.16 -1.64 -5.00
CA GLU A 10 -2.21 -0.93 -6.28
C GLU A 10 -3.49 -1.31 -7.02
N ASN A 11 -4.06 -0.32 -7.70
CA ASN A 11 -5.18 -0.54 -8.59
C ASN A 11 -4.68 -1.01 -9.95
N VAL A 12 -4.62 -2.34 -10.12
CA VAL A 12 -4.04 -3.00 -11.29
C VAL A 12 -5.13 -3.55 -12.21
N GLY A 13 -4.89 -3.53 -13.51
CA GLY A 13 -5.85 -3.99 -14.51
C GLY A 13 -5.72 -3.26 -15.84
N ARG A 14 -6.38 -3.76 -16.89
CA ARG A 14 -6.47 -3.11 -18.19
C ARG A 14 -7.86 -2.51 -18.39
N PHE A 15 -7.91 -1.33 -18.99
CA PHE A 15 -9.16 -0.59 -19.28
C PHE A 15 -10.01 -0.36 -18.02
N ASP A 16 -11.23 -0.88 -18.03
CA ASP A 16 -12.26 -0.77 -17.01
C ASP A 16 -12.19 -1.85 -15.92
N ARG A 17 -11.47 -2.95 -16.16
CA ARG A 17 -11.29 -4.05 -15.19
C ARG A 17 -10.12 -3.77 -14.26
N LYS A 18 -10.25 -2.76 -13.42
CA LYS A 18 -9.26 -2.48 -12.39
C LYS A 18 -9.69 -3.06 -11.04
N GLU A 19 -8.77 -3.75 -10.39
CA GLU A 19 -8.96 -4.30 -9.05
C GLU A 19 -7.81 -3.89 -8.14
N TRP A 20 -8.13 -3.75 -6.85
CA TRP A 20 -7.13 -3.51 -5.83
C TRP A 20 -6.43 -4.83 -5.50
N ARG A 21 -5.11 -4.84 -5.61
CA ARG A 21 -4.29 -5.96 -5.18
C ARG A 21 -3.19 -5.46 -4.26
N VAL A 22 -2.88 -6.22 -3.21
CA VAL A 22 -1.67 -6.01 -2.42
C VAL A 22 -0.47 -6.25 -3.33
N SER A 23 0.31 -5.21 -3.61
CA SER A 23 1.55 -5.30 -4.40
C SER A 23 2.73 -5.63 -3.50
N ASP A 24 2.78 -5.03 -2.31
CA ASP A 24 3.91 -5.12 -1.39
C ASP A 24 3.44 -5.21 0.07
N VAL A 25 4.20 -5.94 0.87
CA VAL A 25 4.00 -6.06 2.32
C VAL A 25 5.35 -5.82 2.99
N TYR A 26 5.44 -4.77 3.79
CA TYR A 26 6.64 -4.41 4.54
C TYR A 26 6.51 -4.90 5.98
N GLU A 27 7.50 -5.65 6.45
CA GLU A 27 7.61 -6.03 7.85
C GLU A 27 8.22 -4.90 8.68
N VAL A 28 7.56 -4.54 9.78
CA VAL A 28 8.02 -3.47 10.67
C VAL A 28 8.57 -4.11 11.94
N LYS A 29 9.80 -3.73 12.32
CA LYS A 29 10.47 -4.28 13.51
C LYS A 29 9.95 -3.65 14.81
N GLY A 30 9.62 -2.37 14.80
CA GLY A 30 8.99 -1.71 15.94
C GLY A 30 7.47 -1.71 15.91
N GLY A 31 6.88 -0.77 16.65
CA GLY A 31 5.44 -0.70 16.85
C GLY A 31 4.68 0.06 15.77
N ARG A 32 3.39 0.28 16.02
CA ARG A 32 2.47 1.00 15.12
C ARG A 32 2.98 2.38 14.69
N GLU A 33 3.63 3.13 15.57
CA GLU A 33 4.17 4.46 15.26
C GLU A 33 5.31 4.42 14.23
N GLU A 34 6.18 3.40 14.29
CA GLU A 34 7.19 3.19 13.25
C GLU A 34 6.51 2.77 11.94
N ALA A 35 5.50 1.90 12.01
CA ALA A 35 4.73 1.50 10.84
C ALA A 35 4.04 2.69 10.16
N ARG A 36 3.50 3.64 10.94
CA ARG A 36 2.93 4.92 10.44
C ARG A 36 3.97 5.77 9.73
N SER A 37 5.17 5.88 10.30
CA SER A 37 6.27 6.62 9.68
C SER A 37 6.69 6.01 8.34
N ILE A 38 6.81 4.68 8.29
CA ILE A 38 7.11 3.94 7.04
C ILE A 38 5.97 4.10 6.03
N ALA A 39 4.71 4.01 6.47
CA ALA A 39 3.56 4.18 5.59
C ALA A 39 3.48 5.58 4.98
N TYR A 40 3.80 6.62 5.76
CA TYR A 40 3.88 7.98 5.26
C TYR A 40 4.97 8.14 4.18
N GLU A 41 6.16 7.61 4.41
CA GLU A 41 7.23 7.64 3.40
C GLU A 41 6.85 6.88 2.13
N LEU A 42 6.21 5.71 2.27
CA LEU A 42 5.72 4.95 1.12
C LEU A 42 4.62 5.71 0.37
N ALA A 43 3.68 6.35 1.05
CA ALA A 43 2.65 7.18 0.41
C ALA A 43 3.28 8.36 -0.37
N MET A 44 4.42 8.87 0.08
CA MET A 44 5.14 9.96 -0.58
C MET A 44 6.06 9.51 -1.71
N ARG A 45 6.62 8.29 -1.66
CA ARG A 45 7.76 7.89 -2.52
C ARG A 45 7.62 6.56 -3.25
N HIS A 46 6.62 5.74 -2.93
CA HIS A 46 6.40 4.47 -3.64
C HIS A 46 6.24 4.72 -5.13
N LYS A 47 6.84 3.84 -5.93
CA LYS A 47 6.83 3.89 -7.40
C LYS A 47 5.90 2.79 -7.90
N PRO A 48 4.61 3.11 -8.17
CA PRO A 48 3.68 2.11 -8.64
C PRO A 48 4.03 1.61 -10.04
N LYS A 49 3.51 0.44 -10.43
CA LYS A 49 3.75 -0.13 -11.76
C LYS A 49 3.34 0.81 -12.91
N HIS A 50 2.32 1.63 -12.68
CA HIS A 50 1.87 2.67 -13.59
C HIS A 50 1.61 3.97 -12.83
N PRO A 51 1.87 5.15 -13.44
CA PRO A 51 2.36 5.34 -14.82
C PRO A 51 3.87 5.04 -14.97
N VAL A 52 4.32 4.82 -16.22
CA VAL A 52 5.76 4.64 -16.52
C VAL A 52 6.54 5.95 -16.31
N ALA A 53 5.90 7.09 -16.59
CA ALA A 53 6.42 8.42 -16.33
C ALA A 53 5.42 9.18 -15.46
N GLU A 54 5.80 9.39 -14.20
CA GLU A 54 5.08 10.22 -13.25
C GLU A 54 5.34 11.70 -13.56
N GLN A 55 4.26 12.49 -13.65
CA GLN A 55 4.33 13.94 -13.83
C GLN A 55 4.07 14.69 -12.53
N ASP A 56 3.14 14.18 -11.73
CA ASP A 56 2.73 14.80 -10.48
C ASP A 56 2.07 13.75 -9.56
N ARG A 57 1.98 14.04 -8.25
CA ARG A 57 1.23 13.25 -7.28
C ARG A 57 0.52 14.08 -6.23
N ALA A 58 -0.61 13.56 -5.78
CA ALA A 58 -1.31 14.05 -4.60
C ALA A 58 -1.45 12.93 -3.58
N VAL A 59 -1.14 13.21 -2.32
CA VAL A 59 -1.25 12.27 -1.20
C VAL A 59 -2.37 12.72 -0.28
N TYR A 60 -3.37 11.86 -0.10
CA TYR A 60 -4.51 12.10 0.77
C TYR A 60 -4.38 11.25 2.02
N ARG A 61 -4.45 11.87 3.19
CA ARG A 61 -4.60 11.15 4.46
C ARG A 61 -6.07 10.77 4.64
N ILE A 62 -6.35 9.48 4.78
CA ILE A 62 -7.71 8.97 5.03
C ILE A 62 -7.96 8.87 6.54
N ASN A 63 -7.00 8.34 7.27
CA ASN A 63 -6.93 8.35 8.73
C ASN A 63 -5.45 8.25 9.18
N GLU A 64 -5.19 8.04 10.48
CA GLU A 64 -3.83 7.95 11.03
C GLU A 64 -3.00 6.78 10.48
N ASP A 65 -3.63 5.76 9.90
CA ASP A 65 -3.03 4.50 9.48
C ASP A 65 -3.22 4.23 7.99
N MET A 66 -3.79 5.18 7.25
CA MET A 66 -4.14 4.96 5.84
C MET A 66 -4.00 6.22 5.00
N TRP A 67 -3.32 6.05 3.87
CA TRP A 67 -3.13 7.08 2.85
C TRP A 67 -3.53 6.55 1.47
N LEU A 68 -4.10 7.43 0.66
CA LEU A 68 -4.34 7.19 -0.76
C LEU A 68 -3.46 8.15 -1.55
N THR A 69 -2.61 7.63 -2.43
CA THR A 69 -1.79 8.45 -3.32
C THR A 69 -2.32 8.33 -4.73
N MET A 70 -2.67 9.47 -5.33
CA MET A 70 -3.00 9.59 -6.74
C MET A 70 -1.74 10.01 -7.50
N VAL A 71 -1.34 9.21 -8.48
CA VAL A 71 -0.19 9.47 -9.35
C VAL A 71 -0.70 9.82 -10.74
N MET A 72 -0.31 10.98 -11.24
CA MET A 72 -0.72 11.50 -12.53
C MET A 72 0.37 11.22 -13.57
N GLY A 73 0.03 10.44 -14.59
CA GLY A 73 0.86 10.27 -15.78
C GLY A 73 0.35 11.14 -16.92
N ALA A 74 1.09 11.14 -18.03
CA ALA A 74 0.76 11.95 -19.20
C ALA A 74 -0.62 11.67 -19.81
N THR A 75 -1.11 10.43 -19.72
CA THR A 75 -2.33 9.97 -20.41
C THR A 75 -3.43 9.47 -19.49
N ALA A 76 -3.10 9.17 -18.23
CA ALA A 76 -4.04 8.59 -17.28
C ALA A 76 -3.61 8.85 -15.84
N ARG A 77 -4.58 8.70 -14.93
CA ARG A 77 -4.36 8.74 -13.47
C ARG A 77 -4.35 7.33 -12.92
N PHE A 78 -3.44 7.12 -11.99
CA PHE A 78 -3.26 5.88 -11.26
C PHE A 78 -3.32 6.19 -9.78
N HIS A 79 -3.53 5.17 -8.96
CA HIS A 79 -3.53 5.35 -7.53
C HIS A 79 -3.07 4.07 -6.84
N TYR A 80 -2.50 4.26 -5.68
CA TYR A 80 -2.17 3.21 -4.75
C TYR A 80 -2.53 3.65 -3.34
N ARG A 81 -2.75 2.68 -2.46
CA ARG A 81 -3.14 2.88 -1.07
C ARG A 81 -2.05 2.28 -0.19
N VAL A 82 -1.73 2.97 0.89
CA VAL A 82 -0.78 2.51 1.89
C VAL A 82 -1.52 2.40 3.22
N THR A 83 -1.46 1.23 3.84
CA THR A 83 -2.22 0.91 5.06
C THR A 83 -1.29 0.31 6.10
N VAL A 84 -1.31 0.85 7.32
CA VAL A 84 -0.71 0.23 8.50
C VAL A 84 -1.65 -0.86 9.00
N ALA A 85 -1.12 -2.07 9.19
CA ALA A 85 -1.89 -3.23 9.61
C ALA A 85 -1.16 -4.00 10.72
N GLU A 86 -1.92 -4.51 11.68
CA GLU A 86 -1.45 -5.58 12.55
C GLU A 86 -1.65 -6.92 11.84
N LEU A 87 -0.60 -7.73 11.77
CA LEU A 87 -0.75 -9.13 11.41
C LEU A 87 -1.39 -9.86 12.59
N PHE A 88 -2.70 -10.02 12.50
CA PHE A 88 -3.51 -10.56 13.59
C PHE A 88 -3.43 -12.09 13.71
N ALA A 89 -3.31 -12.81 12.59
CA ALA A 89 -3.22 -14.26 12.57
C ALA A 89 -2.48 -14.76 11.30
N ARG A 90 -1.80 -15.91 11.43
CA ARG A 90 -1.31 -16.71 10.29
C ARG A 90 -1.92 -18.10 10.38
N ALA A 91 -2.52 -18.58 9.31
CA ALA A 91 -2.83 -19.99 9.17
C ALA A 91 -1.65 -20.67 8.44
N SER A 92 -1.02 -21.66 9.06
CA SER A 92 -0.17 -22.61 8.33
C SER A 92 -1.06 -23.66 7.67
N ARG A 93 -0.62 -24.19 6.52
CA ARG A 93 -1.35 -25.24 5.80
C ARG A 93 -1.09 -26.65 6.34
N ASP A 94 -0.45 -26.76 7.51
CA ASP A 94 -0.14 -28.03 8.16
C ASP A 94 -1.25 -28.34 9.18
N GLY A 95 -2.34 -28.90 8.69
CA GLY A 95 -3.52 -29.21 9.49
C GLY A 95 -4.68 -29.75 8.65
N ALA A 96 -4.39 -30.64 7.70
CA ALA A 96 -5.41 -31.60 7.30
C ALA A 96 -5.51 -32.63 8.43
N LEU A 97 -6.61 -32.56 9.19
CA LEU A 97 -7.05 -33.66 10.06
C LEU A 97 -7.43 -34.87 9.20
#